data_AF-A0A6N2SMY3-F1
#
_entry.id   AF-A0A6N2SMY3-F1
#
_cell.length_a   1.000
_cell.length_b   1.000
_cell.length_c   1.000
_cell.angle_alpha   90.00
_cell.angle_beta   90.00
_cell.angle_gamma   90.00
#
_symmetry.space_group_name_H-M   'P 1'
#
loop_
_entity.id
_entity.type
_entity.pdbx_description
1 polymer ?
#
loop_
_entity_poly.entity_id
_entity_poly.type
_entity_poly.pdbx_seq_one_letter_code
_entity_poly.pdbx_strand_id
1 'polypeptide(L)'
;MTHEVYQAYYGYERHLRTLEEKDTRNGTVWYSDLDTEETLGEEMIYDPNAPAVETVAVTHVMQKALRKALTQLPEEDYRLIRMLYYEGKTIRHVAQLLCLPTMTIHYRKERAIKNSWKTEKSFVQPPVELGLIVRGFFQTPIGL
;
A
#
# COMPACT_ATOMS: atom_id res chain seq x y z
N MET A 1 -6.40 39.71 -33.12
CA MET A 1 -5.71 39.84 -31.82
C MET A 1 -6.30 41.04 -31.10
N THR A 2 -7.06 40.84 -30.01
CA THR A 2 -7.74 41.94 -29.29
C THR A 2 -6.77 42.67 -28.37
N HIS A 3 -6.99 43.97 -28.14
CA HIS A 3 -6.12 44.84 -27.34
C HIS A 3 -5.86 44.31 -25.91
N GLU A 4 -6.84 43.63 -25.33
CA GLU A 4 -6.75 43.00 -24.02
C GLU A 4 -5.75 41.83 -23.98
N VAL A 5 -5.69 41.02 -25.05
CA VAL A 5 -4.71 39.92 -25.16
C VAL A 5 -3.29 40.48 -25.27
N TYR A 6 -3.12 41.58 -25.99
CA TYR A 6 -1.84 42.27 -26.11
C TYR A 6 -1.36 42.85 -24.76
N GLN A 7 -2.26 43.50 -24.01
CA GLN A 7 -1.94 44.02 -22.68
C GLN A 7 -1.60 42.91 -21.68
N ALA A 8 -2.36 41.80 -21.70
CA ALA A 8 -2.08 40.64 -20.86
C ALA A 8 -0.72 40.01 -21.18
N TYR A 9 -0.38 39.85 -22.46
CA TYR A 9 0.90 39.33 -22.92
C TYR A 9 2.07 40.21 -22.44
N TYR A 10 2.00 41.54 -22.64
CA TYR A 10 3.06 42.45 -22.20
C TYR A 10 3.16 42.60 -20.67
N GLY A 11 2.05 42.45 -19.95
CA GLY A 11 2.07 42.43 -18.48
C GLY A 11 2.78 41.19 -17.93
N TYR A 12 2.56 40.04 -18.58
CA TYR A 12 3.17 38.76 -18.21
C TYR A 12 4.70 38.78 -18.39
N GLU A 13 5.19 39.34 -19.49
CA GLU A 13 6.63 39.50 -19.76
C GLU A 13 7.39 40.24 -18.64
N ARG A 14 6.79 41.32 -18.11
CA ARG A 14 7.40 42.07 -17.00
C ARG A 14 7.38 41.28 -15.69
N HIS A 15 6.32 40.50 -15.47
CA HIS A 15 6.20 39.63 -14.30
C HIS A 15 7.25 38.51 -14.32
N LEU A 16 7.43 37.83 -15.47
CA LEU A 16 8.44 36.79 -15.64
C LEU A 16 9.86 37.30 -15.39
N ARG A 17 10.22 38.46 -15.94
CA ARG A 17 11.54 39.07 -15.70
C ARG A 17 11.78 39.38 -14.23
N THR A 18 10.74 39.84 -13.53
CA THR A 18 10.84 40.12 -12.09
C THR A 18 11.04 38.84 -11.27
N LEU A 19 10.52 37.70 -11.73
CA LEU A 19 10.76 36.40 -11.10
C LEU A 19 12.21 35.94 -11.34
N GLU A 20 12.69 36.01 -12.58
CA GLU A 20 14.07 35.64 -12.94
C GLU A 20 15.12 36.50 -12.19
N GLU A 21 14.88 37.82 -12.07
CA GLU A 21 15.72 38.73 -11.27
C GLU A 21 15.73 38.39 -9.77
N LYS A 22 14.64 37.82 -9.25
CA LYS A 22 14.57 37.35 -7.86
C LYS A 22 15.29 36.02 -7.69
N ASP A 23 15.13 35.11 -8.65
CA ASP A 23 15.77 33.79 -8.62
C ASP A 23 17.29 33.91 -8.69
N THR A 24 17.79 34.76 -9.59
CA THR A 24 19.22 35.08 -9.71
C THR A 24 19.77 35.77 -8.46
N ARG A 25 19.04 36.72 -7.88
CA ARG A 25 19.44 37.39 -6.63
C ARG A 25 19.51 36.43 -5.44
N ASN A 26 18.55 35.52 -5.34
CA ASN A 26 18.44 34.59 -4.22
C ASN A 26 19.30 33.34 -4.41
N GLY A 27 19.89 33.13 -5.60
CA GLY A 27 20.65 31.94 -5.92
C GLY A 27 19.78 30.68 -5.92
N THR A 28 18.53 30.79 -6.38
CA THR A 28 17.61 29.66 -6.47
C THR A 28 18.16 28.62 -7.45
N VAL A 29 18.22 27.36 -7.05
CA VAL A 29 18.63 26.23 -7.90
C VAL A 29 17.40 25.36 -8.15
N TRP A 30 17.17 24.97 -9.40
CA TRP A 30 16.05 24.10 -9.75
C TRP A 30 16.38 22.64 -9.47
N TYR A 31 15.37 21.84 -9.17
CA TYR A 31 15.58 20.39 -8.95
C TYR A 31 16.08 19.68 -10.21
N SER A 32 15.68 20.13 -11.40
CA SER A 32 16.20 19.64 -12.69
C SER A 32 17.69 19.92 -12.90
N ASP A 33 18.24 20.94 -12.21
CA ASP A 33 19.68 21.24 -12.31
C ASP A 33 20.53 20.24 -11.50
N LEU A 34 19.89 19.42 -10.66
CA LEU A 34 20.50 18.36 -9.86
C LEU A 34 20.39 16.98 -10.52
N ASP A 35 19.90 16.91 -11.75
CA ASP A 35 19.85 15.68 -12.54
C ASP A 35 21.27 15.13 -12.77
N THR A 36 21.43 13.82 -12.64
CA THR A 36 22.64 13.08 -13.01
C THR A 36 22.33 12.15 -14.19
N GLU A 37 23.37 11.56 -14.81
CA GLU A 37 23.17 10.65 -15.95
C GLU A 37 22.28 9.43 -15.61
N GLU A 38 22.21 9.05 -14.33
CA GLU A 38 21.47 7.89 -13.85
C GLU A 38 20.15 8.22 -13.14
N THR A 39 20.04 9.38 -12.46
CA THR A 39 18.86 9.73 -11.66
C THR A 39 18.47 11.20 -11.79
N LEU A 40 17.16 11.45 -11.78
CA LEU A 40 16.59 12.80 -11.77
C LEU A 40 16.78 13.42 -10.37
N GLY A 41 17.07 14.71 -10.30
CA GLY A 41 17.20 15.46 -9.06
C GLY A 41 15.91 15.48 -8.26
N GLU A 42 14.76 15.37 -8.92
CA GLU A 42 13.44 15.21 -8.29
C GLU A 42 13.32 13.86 -7.54
N GLU A 43 13.96 12.79 -8.03
CA GLU A 43 13.94 11.46 -7.40
C GLU A 43 14.89 11.36 -6.20
N MET A 44 15.84 12.29 -6.05
CA MET A 44 16.72 12.36 -4.88
C MET A 44 16.00 12.86 -3.62
N ILE A 45 14.79 13.42 -3.77
CA ILE A 45 13.99 13.86 -2.63
C ILE A 45 13.41 12.64 -1.93
N TYR A 46 13.99 12.32 -0.78
CA TYR A 46 13.54 11.22 0.06
C TYR A 46 12.12 11.48 0.60
N ASP A 47 11.16 10.64 0.21
CA ASP A 47 9.84 10.60 0.84
C ASP A 47 9.89 9.70 2.09
N PRO A 48 9.77 10.26 3.31
CA PRO A 48 9.81 9.47 4.54
C PRO A 48 8.61 8.54 4.71
N ASN A 49 7.52 8.75 3.97
CA ASN A 49 6.35 7.86 3.97
C ASN A 49 6.38 6.82 2.85
N ALA A 50 7.29 6.94 1.88
CA ALA A 50 7.39 5.96 0.80
C ALA A 50 7.87 4.61 1.37
N PRO A 51 7.17 3.50 1.08
CA PRO A 51 7.62 2.19 1.50
C PRO A 51 8.90 1.83 0.75
N ALA A 52 9.90 1.29 1.48
CA ALA A 52 11.14 0.83 0.87
C ALA A 52 10.86 -0.23 -0.20
N VAL A 53 11.58 -0.18 -1.33
CA VAL A 53 11.33 -1.03 -2.49
C VAL A 53 11.40 -2.52 -2.13
N GLU A 54 12.30 -2.91 -1.22
CA GLU A 54 12.41 -4.27 -0.71
C GLU A 54 11.13 -4.71 0.01
N THR A 55 10.54 -3.82 0.82
CA THR A 55 9.28 -4.11 1.54
C THR A 55 8.12 -4.29 0.56
N VAL A 56 8.07 -3.50 -0.51
CA VAL A 56 7.08 -3.64 -1.59
C VAL A 56 7.25 -4.98 -2.30
N ALA A 57 8.49 -5.36 -2.63
CA ALA A 57 8.76 -6.65 -3.27
C ALA A 57 8.37 -7.84 -2.37
N VAL A 58 8.75 -7.80 -1.09
CA VAL A 58 8.41 -8.84 -0.10
C VAL A 58 6.89 -8.95 0.08
N THR A 59 6.19 -7.83 0.27
CA THR A 59 4.73 -7.83 0.41
C THR A 59 4.04 -8.39 -0.83
N HIS A 60 4.53 -8.07 -2.04
CA HIS A 60 3.99 -8.63 -3.27
C HIS A 60 4.16 -10.15 -3.36
N VAL A 61 5.33 -10.68 -2.98
CA VAL A 61 5.57 -12.14 -2.92
C VAL A 61 4.66 -12.80 -1.90
N MET A 62 4.53 -12.22 -0.70
CA MET A 62 3.63 -12.73 0.35
C MET A 62 2.16 -12.72 -0.10
N GLN A 63 1.70 -11.65 -0.75
CA GLN A 63 0.34 -11.57 -1.30
C GLN A 63 0.09 -12.67 -2.36
N LYS A 64 1.07 -12.94 -3.22
CA LYS A 64 0.97 -13.99 -4.23
C LYS A 64 0.88 -15.38 -3.60
N ALA A 65 1.66 -15.65 -2.55
CA ALA A 65 1.58 -16.89 -1.79
C ALA A 65 0.22 -17.05 -1.11
N LEU A 66 -0.23 -16.01 -0.41
CA LEU A 66 -1.53 -15.99 0.25
C LEU A 66 -2.69 -16.25 -0.73
N ARG A 67 -2.68 -15.62 -1.92
CA ARG A 67 -3.69 -15.87 -2.95
C ARG A 67 -3.72 -17.34 -3.35
N LYS A 68 -2.56 -17.97 -3.58
CA LYS A 68 -2.48 -19.41 -3.89
C LYS A 68 -3.03 -20.27 -2.75
N ALA A 69 -2.66 -19.98 -1.50
CA ALA A 69 -3.16 -20.72 -0.35
C ALA A 69 -4.68 -20.60 -0.20
N LEU A 70 -5.24 -19.40 -0.42
CA LEU A 70 -6.68 -19.16 -0.37
C LEU A 70 -7.43 -19.90 -1.50
N THR A 71 -6.86 -19.99 -2.71
CA THR A 71 -7.50 -20.75 -3.80
C THR A 71 -7.57 -22.26 -3.57
N GLN A 72 -6.75 -22.80 -2.66
CA GLN A 72 -6.75 -24.24 -2.34
C GLN A 72 -7.65 -24.59 -1.15
N LEU A 73 -8.13 -23.58 -0.41
CA LEU A 73 -9.04 -23.80 0.70
C LEU A 73 -10.45 -24.13 0.18
N PRO A 74 -11.22 -24.98 0.90
CA PRO A 74 -12.62 -25.14 0.60
C PRO A 74 -13.38 -23.83 0.83
N GLU A 75 -14.40 -23.58 0.01
CA GLU A 75 -15.17 -22.32 -0.03
C GLU A 75 -15.70 -21.90 1.35
N GLU A 76 -16.15 -22.85 2.16
CA GLU A 76 -16.64 -22.54 3.51
C GLU A 76 -15.55 -22.00 4.44
N ASP A 77 -14.35 -22.58 4.37
CA ASP A 77 -13.23 -22.14 5.21
C ASP A 77 -12.67 -20.81 4.69
N TYR A 78 -12.69 -20.58 3.38
CA TYR A 78 -12.40 -19.28 2.79
C TYR A 78 -13.34 -18.18 3.31
N ARG A 79 -14.66 -18.43 3.28
CA ARG A 79 -15.66 -17.49 3.80
C ARG A 79 -15.44 -17.21 5.29
N LEU A 80 -15.08 -18.24 6.07
CA LEU A 80 -14.77 -18.07 7.48
C LEU A 80 -13.54 -17.16 7.71
N ILE A 81 -12.44 -17.41 6.98
CA ILE A 81 -11.22 -16.56 7.08
C ILE A 81 -11.53 -15.13 6.65
N ARG A 82 -12.29 -14.94 5.57
CA ARG A 82 -12.71 -13.61 5.11
C ARG A 82 -13.50 -12.87 6.20
N MET A 83 -14.50 -13.49 6.81
CA MET A 83 -15.27 -12.83 7.88
C MET A 83 -14.42 -12.45 9.09
N LEU A 84 -13.48 -13.31 9.49
CA LEU A 84 -12.65 -13.08 10.68
C LEU A 84 -11.55 -12.03 10.44
N TYR A 85 -10.83 -12.14 9.33
CA TYR A 85 -9.65 -11.33 9.07
C TYR A 85 -9.94 -10.14 8.17
N TYR A 86 -10.83 -10.27 7.17
CA TYR A 86 -11.17 -9.18 6.25
C TYR A 86 -12.28 -8.26 6.75
N GLU A 87 -13.37 -8.84 7.24
CA GLU A 87 -14.49 -8.06 7.77
C GLU A 87 -14.31 -7.70 9.26
N GLY A 88 -13.26 -8.20 9.91
CA GLY A 88 -12.94 -7.92 11.32
C GLY A 88 -13.98 -8.46 12.31
N LYS A 89 -14.82 -9.43 11.91
CA LYS A 89 -15.86 -9.98 12.80
C LYS A 89 -15.23 -10.85 13.88
N THR A 90 -15.76 -10.76 15.10
CA THR A 90 -15.32 -11.63 16.20
C THR A 90 -15.82 -13.06 16.01
N ILE A 91 -15.10 -14.03 16.57
CA ILE A 91 -15.50 -15.45 16.53
C ILE A 91 -16.91 -15.66 17.10
N ARG A 92 -17.27 -14.92 18.17
CA ARG A 92 -18.60 -15.00 18.78
C ARG A 92 -19.69 -14.51 17.83
N HIS A 93 -19.44 -13.42 17.11
CA HIS A 93 -20.40 -12.88 16.15
C HIS A 93 -20.57 -13.82 14.95
N VAL A 94 -19.48 -14.37 14.43
CA VAL A 94 -19.53 -15.35 13.34
C VAL A 94 -20.27 -16.64 13.76
N ALA A 95 -20.05 -17.10 14.99
CA ALA A 95 -20.75 -18.24 15.56
C ALA A 95 -22.27 -18.00 15.63
N GLN A 96 -22.71 -16.80 16.02
CA GLN A 96 -24.13 -16.43 16.00
C GLN A 96 -24.69 -16.40 14.58
N LEU A 97 -23.97 -15.78 13.62
CA LEU A 97 -24.39 -15.69 12.22
C LEU A 97 -24.58 -17.06 11.56
N LEU A 98 -23.70 -18.01 11.87
CA LEU A 98 -23.74 -19.37 11.33
C LEU A 98 -24.55 -20.34 12.19
N CYS A 99 -25.11 -19.86 13.32
CA CYS A 99 -25.78 -20.68 14.33
C CYS A 99 -24.95 -21.90 14.78
N LEU A 100 -23.63 -21.72 14.89
CA LEU A 100 -22.68 -22.75 15.29
C LEU A 100 -22.10 -22.47 16.68
N PRO A 101 -21.68 -23.50 17.43
CA PRO A 101 -20.92 -23.29 18.66
C PRO A 101 -19.61 -22.55 18.37
N THR A 102 -19.23 -21.64 19.27
CA THR A 102 -17.97 -20.87 19.18
C THR A 102 -16.74 -21.77 19.07
N MET A 103 -16.75 -22.92 19.76
CA MET A 103 -15.68 -23.91 19.69
C MET A 103 -15.53 -24.52 18.30
N THR A 104 -16.64 -24.77 17.60
CA THR A 104 -16.61 -25.28 16.23
C THR A 104 -15.95 -24.28 15.28
N ILE A 105 -16.28 -22.99 15.42
CA ILE A 105 -15.64 -21.92 14.63
C ILE A 105 -14.15 -21.82 14.94
N HIS A 106 -13.77 -21.92 16.21
CA HIS A 106 -12.37 -21.92 16.63
C HIS A 106 -11.58 -23.06 15.97
N TYR A 107 -12.09 -24.28 16.05
CA TYR A 107 -11.49 -25.46 15.43
C TYR A 107 -11.37 -25.32 13.92
N ARG A 108 -12.44 -24.85 13.24
CA ARG A 108 -12.43 -24.63 11.79
C ARG A 108 -11.38 -23.59 11.38
N LYS A 109 -11.27 -22.49 12.12
CA LYS A 109 -10.24 -21.46 11.91
C LYS A 109 -8.84 -22.06 11.98
N GLU A 110 -8.54 -22.82 13.04
CA GLU A 110 -7.21 -23.44 13.20
C GLU A 110 -6.91 -24.46 12.10
N ARG A 111 -7.90 -25.26 11.70
CA ARG A 111 -7.76 -26.21 10.60
C ARG A 111 -7.48 -25.50 9.28
N ALA A 112 -8.22 -24.44 8.97
CA ALA A 112 -8.08 -23.66 7.75
C ALA A 112 -6.67 -23.05 7.65
N ILE A 113 -6.18 -22.47 8.75
CA ILE A 113 -4.81 -21.95 8.87
C ILE A 113 -3.80 -23.10 8.68
N LYS A 114 -3.96 -24.22 9.38
CA LYS A 114 -3.04 -25.36 9.25
C LYS A 114 -2.96 -25.89 7.82
N ASN A 115 -4.10 -25.92 7.11
CA ASN A 115 -4.16 -26.36 5.73
C ASN A 115 -3.44 -25.38 4.79
N SER A 116 -3.59 -24.06 4.97
CA SER A 116 -2.88 -23.07 4.16
C SER A 116 -1.36 -23.19 4.31
N TRP A 117 -0.86 -23.42 5.53
CA TRP A 117 0.57 -23.66 5.77
C TRP A 117 1.09 -24.98 5.18
N LYS A 118 0.24 -26.01 5.08
CA LYS A 118 0.64 -27.31 4.54
C LYS A 118 0.98 -27.22 3.05
N THR A 119 0.26 -26.37 2.32
CA THR A 119 0.51 -26.06 0.91
C THR A 119 1.84 -25.33 0.71
N GLU A 120 2.24 -24.49 1.66
CA GLU A 120 3.40 -23.59 1.55
C GLU A 120 4.73 -24.18 2.05
N LYS A 121 4.79 -25.49 2.34
CA LYS A 121 5.97 -26.22 2.87
C LYS A 121 7.27 -26.13 2.03
N SER A 122 7.29 -25.39 0.92
CA SER A 122 8.49 -25.03 0.18
C SER A 122 9.21 -23.77 0.69
N PHE A 123 8.68 -23.05 1.71
CA PHE A 123 9.29 -21.83 2.25
C PHE A 123 9.82 -22.05 3.68
N VAL A 124 11.08 -21.72 3.90
CA VAL A 124 11.85 -22.03 5.11
C VAL A 124 11.51 -21.07 6.26
N GLN A 125 11.16 -21.70 7.39
CA GLN A 125 11.10 -21.25 8.80
C GLN A 125 9.94 -20.39 9.34
N PRO A 126 9.44 -20.75 10.55
CA PRO A 126 8.50 -19.94 11.32
C PRO A 126 9.28 -18.88 12.12
N PRO A 127 8.73 -17.67 12.26
CA PRO A 127 8.70 -17.09 13.60
C PRO A 127 7.40 -16.36 13.91
N VAL A 128 6.95 -16.59 15.14
CA VAL A 128 6.35 -15.64 16.09
C VAL A 128 6.20 -14.21 15.52
N GLU A 129 5.01 -13.61 15.64
CA GLU A 129 4.64 -12.23 15.27
C GLU A 129 3.63 -12.03 14.11
N LEU A 130 2.71 -12.98 13.90
CA LEU A 130 1.51 -12.77 13.07
C LEU A 130 0.53 -11.70 13.62
N GLY A 131 0.81 -11.11 14.79
CA GLY A 131 -0.04 -10.09 15.41
C GLY A 131 0.14 -8.67 14.83
N LEU A 132 1.30 -8.35 14.26
CA LEU A 132 1.61 -7.00 13.79
C LEU A 132 1.28 -6.78 12.30
N ILE A 133 1.46 -7.81 11.46
CA ILE A 133 1.26 -7.69 10.00
C ILE A 133 -0.23 -7.58 9.63
N VAL A 134 -1.13 -8.23 10.40
CA VAL A 134 -2.57 -8.18 10.12
C VAL A 134 -3.17 -6.79 10.42
N ARG A 135 -2.55 -6.01 11.33
CA ARG A 135 -3.05 -4.68 11.69
C ARG A 135 -2.81 -3.62 10.61
N GLY A 136 -1.70 -3.72 9.87
CA GLY A 136 -1.38 -2.80 8.75
C GLY A 136 -2.21 -3.02 7.49
N PHE A 137 -2.84 -4.19 7.34
CA PHE A 137 -3.60 -4.56 6.13
C PHE A 137 -4.98 -3.89 6.02
N PHE A 138 -5.53 -3.34 7.11
CA PHE A 138 -6.89 -2.74 7.14
C PHE A 138 -6.93 -1.23 7.27
N GLN A 139 -5.78 -0.55 7.33
CA GLN A 139 -5.69 0.89 7.61
C GLN A 139 -5.28 1.74 6.41
N THR A 140 -5.07 1.16 5.23
CA THR A 140 -4.88 1.95 4.01
C THR A 140 -6.24 2.29 3.40
N PRO A 141 -6.70 3.57 3.45
CA PRO A 141 -7.84 3.98 2.66
C PRO A 141 -7.41 3.92 1.19
N ILE A 142 -7.99 3.01 0.42
CA ILE A 142 -7.90 3.04 -1.03
C ILE A 142 -8.74 4.26 -1.45
N GLY A 143 -8.06 5.39 -1.66
CA GLY A 143 -8.62 6.55 -2.34
C GLY A 143 -8.85 6.22 -3.82
N LEU A 144 -10.05 6.54 -4.29
CA LEU A 144 -10.45 6.59 -5.69
C LEU A 144 -9.67 7.67 -6.45
#